data_AF-A0A3R7IYB6-F1
#
_entry.id   AF-A0A3R7IYB6-F1
#
_cell.length_a   1.000
_cell.length_b   1.000
_cell.length_c   1.000
_cell.angle_alpha   90.00
_cell.angle_beta   90.00
_cell.angle_gamma   90.00
#
_symmetry.space_group_name_H-M   'P 1'
#
loop_
_entity.id
_entity.type
_entity.pdbx_description
1 polymer ?
#
loop_
_entity_poly.entity_id
_entity_poly.type
_entity_poly.pdbx_seq_one_letter_code
_entity_poly.pdbx_strand_id
1 'polypeptide(L)'
;MAGTIEALVPGGQANPGPPLGPELGPTPVDVQDVVAEINDETAAFDGMEVPVTVEYDDDGSFTIEVGVPPTAELIKDEAGFDTGSGEPQENFVADMSIEQVKKVAEQKSSDLLAYDTKAAAKEVGGTCASLGVTIEGEDARTFDERVDAGEYDDVLDE
;
A
#
# COMPACT_ATOMS: atom_id res chain seq x y z
N MET A 1 -25.68 -17.25 -2.76
CA MET A 1 -24.94 -16.19 -3.45
C MET A 1 -23.55 -16.16 -2.85
N ALA A 2 -22.55 -16.50 -3.66
CA ALA A 2 -21.18 -16.16 -3.32
C ALA A 2 -21.06 -14.63 -3.34
N GLY A 3 -20.52 -14.06 -2.27
CA GLY A 3 -20.34 -12.62 -2.12
C GLY A 3 -18.88 -12.30 -1.87
N THR A 4 -18.45 -11.14 -2.33
CA THR A 4 -17.11 -10.60 -2.11
C THR A 4 -17.25 -9.36 -1.23
N ILE A 5 -16.49 -9.29 -0.14
CA ILE A 5 -16.42 -8.14 0.75
C ILE A 5 -15.00 -7.61 0.70
N GLU A 6 -14.86 -6.31 0.45
CA GLU A 6 -13.57 -5.61 0.42
C GLU A 6 -13.49 -4.72 1.67
N ALA A 7 -12.50 -4.96 2.52
CA ALA A 7 -12.29 -4.18 3.73
C ALA A 7 -10.85 -3.68 3.83
N LEU A 8 -10.66 -2.52 4.45
CA LEU A 8 -9.34 -2.02 4.85
C LEU A 8 -9.11 -2.36 6.31
N VAL A 9 -8.02 -3.07 6.59
CA VAL A 9 -7.65 -3.49 7.94
C VAL A 9 -6.19 -3.15 8.23
N PRO A 10 -5.88 -2.67 9.44
CA PRO A 10 -4.50 -2.49 9.86
C PRO A 10 -3.84 -3.87 10.00
N GLY A 11 -2.72 -4.08 9.33
CA GLY A 11 -1.94 -5.32 9.38
C GLY A 11 -1.50 -5.63 10.80
N GLY A 12 -1.57 -6.91 11.17
CA GLY A 12 -1.20 -7.43 12.50
C GLY A 12 -2.11 -7.02 13.67
N GLN A 13 -3.05 -6.08 13.46
CA GLN A 13 -4.01 -5.60 14.45
C GLN A 13 -5.44 -5.56 13.93
N ALA A 14 -5.79 -6.47 13.02
CA ALA A 14 -7.16 -6.62 12.55
C ALA A 14 -8.07 -6.96 13.73
N ASN A 15 -9.17 -6.22 13.85
CA ASN A 15 -10.17 -6.40 14.91
C ASN A 15 -11.51 -6.78 14.30
N PRO A 16 -12.33 -7.62 14.97
CA PRO A 16 -13.68 -7.99 14.53
C PRO A 16 -14.69 -6.83 14.65
N GLY A 17 -14.21 -5.59 14.74
CA GLY A 17 -14.99 -4.38 14.96
C GLY A 17 -15.64 -3.83 13.68
N PRO A 18 -16.00 -2.52 13.66
CA PRO A 18 -16.76 -1.88 12.59
C PRO A 18 -16.28 -2.08 11.13
N PRO A 19 -14.99 -2.26 10.80
CA PRO A 19 -14.60 -2.46 9.39
C PRO A 19 -14.98 -3.84 8.82
N LEU A 20 -15.11 -4.87 9.66
CA LEU A 20 -15.39 -6.25 9.22
C LEU A 20 -16.73 -6.77 9.75
N GLY A 21 -17.07 -6.43 11.00
CA GLY A 21 -18.25 -6.92 11.71
C GLY A 21 -19.62 -6.64 11.06
N PRO A 22 -19.92 -5.44 10.52
CA PRO A 22 -21.22 -5.16 9.91
C PRO A 22 -21.37 -5.76 8.50
N GLU A 23 -20.27 -5.97 7.78
CA GLU A 23 -20.28 -6.57 6.44
C GLU A 23 -20.33 -8.09 6.49
N LEU A 24 -19.63 -8.71 7.45
CA LEU A 24 -19.66 -10.15 7.68
C LEU A 24 -20.81 -10.60 8.61
N GLY A 25 -21.44 -9.68 9.35
CA GLY A 25 -22.55 -9.98 10.27
C GLY A 25 -23.78 -10.68 9.67
N PRO A 26 -24.20 -10.42 8.42
CA PRO A 26 -25.31 -11.15 7.78
C PRO A 26 -24.87 -12.44 7.07
N THR A 27 -23.57 -12.76 7.05
CA THR A 27 -23.00 -13.89 6.30
C THR A 27 -22.76 -15.11 7.21
N PRO A 28 -22.70 -16.34 6.66
CA PRO A 28 -22.54 -17.57 7.45
C PRO A 28 -21.08 -17.83 7.91
N VAL A 29 -20.16 -16.89 7.72
CA VAL A 29 -18.72 -17.05 8.00
C VAL A 29 -18.33 -16.58 9.39
N ASP A 30 -17.37 -17.28 9.99
CA ASP A 30 -16.84 -16.97 11.31
C ASP A 30 -15.86 -15.78 11.27
N VAL A 31 -16.34 -14.62 11.74
CA VAL A 31 -15.55 -13.37 11.75
C VAL A 31 -14.24 -13.50 12.53
N GLN A 32 -14.21 -14.33 13.58
CA GLN A 32 -12.99 -14.52 14.38
C GLN A 32 -11.91 -15.28 13.62
N ASP A 33 -12.29 -16.31 12.86
CA ASP A 33 -11.35 -17.09 12.05
C ASP A 33 -10.80 -16.26 10.90
N VAL A 34 -11.67 -15.46 10.25
CA VAL A 34 -11.24 -14.51 9.20
C VAL A 34 -10.23 -13.50 9.74
N VAL A 35 -10.50 -12.90 10.90
CA VAL A 35 -9.59 -11.94 11.53
C VAL A 35 -8.26 -12.59 11.95
N ALA A 36 -8.29 -13.84 12.42
CA ALA A 36 -7.07 -14.55 12.79
C ALA A 36 -6.19 -14.83 11.57
N GLU A 37 -6.78 -15.32 10.48
CA GLU A 37 -6.06 -15.63 9.24
C GLU A 37 -5.50 -14.37 8.57
N ILE A 38 -6.28 -13.26 8.57
CA ILE A 38 -5.79 -11.95 8.13
C ILE A 38 -4.59 -11.51 8.97
N ASN A 39 -4.63 -11.66 10.29
CA ASN A 39 -3.51 -11.24 11.15
C ASN A 39 -2.26 -12.10 10.93
N ASP A 40 -2.41 -13.40 10.67
CA ASP A 40 -1.28 -14.29 10.34
C ASP A 40 -0.63 -13.89 9.00
N GLU A 41 -1.44 -13.61 7.96
CA GLU A 41 -0.91 -13.18 6.65
C GLU A 41 -0.37 -11.75 6.65
N THR A 42 -0.99 -10.84 7.40
CA THR A 42 -0.60 -9.43 7.49
C THR A 42 0.41 -9.15 8.61
N ALA A 43 0.89 -10.17 9.34
CA ALA A 43 1.88 -10.00 10.41
C ALA A 43 3.18 -9.35 9.91
N ALA A 44 3.52 -9.55 8.63
CA ALA A 44 4.67 -8.91 8.00
C ALA A 44 4.47 -7.40 7.75
N PHE A 45 3.22 -6.94 7.74
CA PHE A 45 2.80 -5.58 7.46
C PHE A 45 2.20 -4.90 8.71
N ASP A 46 2.68 -5.28 9.91
CA ASP A 46 2.18 -4.77 11.19
C ASP A 46 2.18 -3.23 11.22
N GLY A 47 1.00 -2.63 11.37
CA GLY A 47 0.82 -1.18 11.40
C GLY A 47 0.49 -0.49 10.07
N MET A 48 0.49 -1.20 8.94
CA MET A 48 0.06 -0.66 7.63
C MET A 48 -1.38 -1.07 7.32
N GLU A 49 -2.17 -0.16 6.73
CA GLU A 49 -3.50 -0.45 6.21
C GLU A 49 -3.41 -1.35 4.96
N VAL A 50 -3.85 -2.60 5.06
CA VAL A 50 -3.84 -3.56 3.97
C VAL A 50 -5.29 -3.80 3.49
N PRO A 51 -5.57 -3.68 2.18
CA PRO A 51 -6.85 -4.09 1.64
C PRO A 51 -6.96 -5.61 1.64
N VAL A 52 -8.04 -6.12 2.22
CA VAL A 52 -8.35 -7.55 2.25
C VAL A 52 -9.67 -7.79 1.54
N THR A 53 -9.66 -8.79 0.67
CA THR A 53 -10.85 -9.25 -0.03
C THR A 53 -11.27 -10.57 0.56
N VAL A 54 -12.48 -10.65 1.11
CA VAL A 54 -13.05 -11.87 1.67
C VAL A 54 -14.15 -12.35 0.74
N GLU A 55 -13.88 -13.44 0.04
CA GLU A 55 -14.88 -14.17 -0.72
C GLU A 55 -15.55 -15.21 0.16
N TYR A 56 -16.88 -15.28 0.17
CA TYR A 56 -17.62 -16.29 0.94
C TYR A 56 -18.69 -16.97 0.11
N ASP A 57 -18.97 -18.23 0.42
CA ASP A 57 -20.03 -19.05 -0.19
C ASP A 57 -21.16 -19.35 0.81
N ASP A 58 -22.32 -19.80 0.29
CA ASP A 58 -23.47 -20.20 1.11
C ASP A 58 -23.20 -21.42 2.00
N ASP A 59 -22.20 -22.24 1.67
CA ASP A 59 -21.77 -23.40 2.46
C ASP A 59 -20.92 -23.01 3.69
N GLY A 60 -20.63 -21.71 3.86
CA GLY A 60 -19.80 -21.20 4.97
C GLY A 60 -18.29 -21.29 4.70
N SER A 61 -17.88 -21.70 3.50
CA SER A 61 -16.49 -21.54 3.06
C SER A 61 -16.18 -20.08 2.79
N PHE A 62 -14.97 -19.66 3.15
CA PHE A 62 -14.43 -18.35 2.82
C PHE A 62 -13.02 -18.49 2.26
N THR A 63 -12.65 -17.56 1.39
CA THR A 63 -11.30 -17.37 0.88
C THR A 63 -10.90 -15.94 1.17
N ILE A 64 -9.69 -15.74 1.69
CA ILE A 64 -9.14 -14.43 1.97
C ILE A 64 -8.04 -14.18 0.95
N GLU A 65 -8.14 -13.07 0.25
CA GLU A 65 -7.09 -12.55 -0.62
C GLU A 65 -6.57 -11.27 0.02
N VAL A 66 -5.35 -11.34 0.54
CA VAL A 66 -4.65 -10.17 1.06
C VAL A 66 -3.99 -9.43 -0.11
N GLY A 67 -4.43 -8.19 -0.34
CA GLY A 67 -3.83 -7.32 -1.34
C GLY A 67 -2.48 -6.75 -0.89
N VAL A 68 -1.76 -6.13 -1.82
CA VAL A 68 -0.56 -5.36 -1.47
C VAL A 68 -1.01 -4.05 -0.79
N PRO A 69 -0.34 -3.61 0.30
CA PRO A 69 -0.64 -2.33 0.92
C PRO A 69 -0.57 -1.17 -0.09
N PRO A 70 -1.36 -0.10 0.13
CA PRO A 70 -1.37 1.05 -0.76
C PRO A 70 0.00 1.74 -0.70
N THR A 71 0.43 2.32 -1.83
CA THR A 71 1.74 2.96 -1.94
C THR A 71 1.95 4.02 -0.87
N ALA A 72 0.87 4.73 -0.48
CA ALA A 72 0.94 5.76 0.54
C ALA A 72 1.38 5.23 1.91
N GLU A 73 0.94 4.03 2.30
CA GLU A 73 1.32 3.40 3.57
C GLU A 73 2.77 2.90 3.51
N LEU A 74 3.20 2.33 2.38
CA LEU A 74 4.60 1.92 2.17
C LEU A 74 5.56 3.12 2.21
N ILE A 75 5.16 4.25 1.61
CA ILE A 75 5.93 5.49 1.65
C ILE A 75 6.03 6.01 3.09
N LYS A 76 4.91 6.02 3.84
CA LYS A 76 4.87 6.45 5.25
C LYS A 76 5.78 5.60 6.13
N ASP A 77 5.82 4.29 5.92
CA ASP A 77 6.68 3.37 6.68
C ASP A 77 8.17 3.63 6.38
N GLU A 78 8.55 3.67 5.10
CA GLU A 78 9.95 3.90 4.69
C GLU A 78 10.46 5.29 5.08
N ALA A 79 9.58 6.29 5.07
CA ALA A 79 9.90 7.67 5.43
C ALA A 79 9.66 7.99 6.92
N GLY A 80 9.07 7.06 7.68
CA GLY A 80 8.87 7.15 9.13
C GLY A 80 7.89 8.23 9.59
N PHE A 81 6.80 8.48 8.86
CA PHE A 81 5.77 9.46 9.24
C PHE A 81 4.35 8.89 9.17
N ASP A 82 3.51 9.21 10.15
CA ASP A 82 2.13 8.69 10.20
C ASP A 82 1.12 9.58 9.43
N THR A 83 1.38 10.89 9.35
CA THR A 83 0.46 11.88 8.75
C THR A 83 1.11 12.61 7.59
N GLY A 84 0.51 12.50 6.40
CA GLY A 84 0.95 13.24 5.22
C GLY A 84 0.75 14.74 5.33
N SER A 85 1.32 15.50 4.40
CA SER A 85 1.19 16.95 4.39
C SER A 85 -0.24 17.41 4.09
N GLY A 86 -0.75 18.36 4.86
CA GLY A 86 -2.00 19.06 4.53
C GLY A 86 -1.87 20.00 3.32
N GLU A 87 -0.63 20.41 2.99
CA GLU A 87 -0.30 21.26 1.85
C GLU A 87 0.94 20.66 1.16
N PRO A 88 0.77 19.60 0.35
CA PRO A 88 1.86 18.75 -0.14
C PRO A 88 2.90 19.45 -1.04
N GLN A 89 2.64 20.68 -1.46
CA GLN A 89 3.54 21.48 -2.30
C GLN A 89 4.27 22.59 -1.53
N GLU A 90 3.89 22.83 -0.28
CA GLU A 90 4.41 23.93 0.54
C GLU A 90 5.08 23.41 1.81
N ASN A 91 4.51 22.35 2.41
CA ASN A 91 5.03 21.71 3.61
C ASN A 91 5.47 20.30 3.27
N PHE A 92 6.78 20.09 3.17
CA PHE A 92 7.34 18.75 3.01
C PHE A 92 7.46 18.07 4.38
N VAL A 93 6.92 16.86 4.48
CA VAL A 93 6.86 16.07 5.73
C VAL A 93 8.05 15.14 5.88
N ALA A 94 8.59 14.63 4.77
CA ALA A 94 9.71 13.71 4.77
C ALA A 94 10.47 13.75 3.44
N ASP A 95 11.62 13.07 3.43
CA ASP A 95 12.48 12.88 2.26
C ASP A 95 12.75 11.38 2.08
N MET A 96 12.75 10.90 0.84
CA MET A 96 13.08 9.52 0.50
C MET A 96 14.22 9.46 -0.51
N SER A 97 15.07 8.44 -0.39
CA SER A 97 16.11 8.16 -1.40
C SER A 97 15.55 7.34 -2.56
N ILE A 98 16.27 7.35 -3.70
CA ILE A 98 15.91 6.55 -4.88
C ILE A 98 15.89 5.05 -4.57
N GLU A 99 16.79 4.58 -3.70
CA GLU A 99 16.82 3.18 -3.28
C GLU A 99 15.54 2.78 -2.54
N GLN A 100 14.99 3.67 -1.71
CA GLN A 100 13.72 3.45 -1.02
C GLN A 100 12.55 3.46 -2.02
N VAL A 101 12.55 4.41 -2.97
CA VAL A 101 11.54 4.46 -4.04
C VAL A 101 11.58 3.18 -4.87
N LYS A 102 12.77 2.67 -5.24
CA LYS A 102 12.93 1.39 -5.94
C LYS A 102 12.36 0.24 -5.10
N LYS A 103 12.71 0.16 -3.82
CA LYS A 103 12.22 -0.89 -2.92
C LYS A 103 10.69 -0.88 -2.79
N VAL A 104 10.06 0.28 -2.73
CA VAL A 104 8.58 0.42 -2.71
C VAL A 104 7.99 0.02 -4.06
N ALA A 105 8.62 0.43 -5.17
CA ALA A 105 8.21 0.06 -6.52
C ALA A 105 8.29 -1.45 -6.77
N GLU A 106 9.34 -2.12 -6.28
CA GLU A 106 9.52 -3.58 -6.38
C GLU A 106 8.50 -4.33 -5.54
N GLN A 107 8.25 -3.88 -4.30
CA GLN A 107 7.21 -4.46 -3.44
C GLN A 107 5.82 -4.33 -4.05
N LYS A 108 5.55 -3.22 -4.75
CA LYS A 108 4.26 -2.97 -5.39
C LYS A 108 4.19 -3.44 -6.85
N SER A 109 5.26 -4.02 -7.39
CA SER A 109 5.36 -4.38 -8.81
C SER A 109 4.25 -5.32 -9.29
N SER A 110 3.69 -6.16 -8.41
CA SER A 110 2.57 -7.05 -8.74
C SER A 110 1.21 -6.34 -8.87
N ASP A 111 1.06 -5.16 -8.26
CA ASP A 111 -0.17 -4.34 -8.28
C ASP A 111 -0.09 -3.18 -9.30
N LEU A 112 1.12 -2.79 -9.69
CA LEU A 112 1.35 -1.73 -10.67
C LEU A 112 1.13 -2.24 -12.11
N LEU A 113 0.66 -1.34 -12.98
CA LEU A 113 0.54 -1.60 -14.42
C LEU A 113 1.85 -1.36 -15.17
N ALA A 114 2.87 -0.85 -14.49
CA ALA A 114 4.20 -0.64 -15.02
C ALA A 114 4.86 -1.95 -15.46
N TYR A 115 5.43 -1.95 -16.66
CA TYR A 115 6.20 -3.07 -17.18
C TYR A 115 7.67 -3.06 -16.72
N ASP A 116 8.15 -1.88 -16.29
CA ASP A 116 9.54 -1.61 -15.97
C ASP A 116 9.64 -0.95 -14.59
N THR A 117 10.70 -1.25 -13.84
CA THR A 117 10.98 -0.67 -12.52
C THR A 117 11.03 0.86 -12.58
N LYS A 118 11.50 1.43 -13.70
CA LYS A 118 11.49 2.86 -13.98
C LYS A 118 10.09 3.46 -14.01
N ALA A 119 9.15 2.80 -14.69
CA ALA A 119 7.75 3.24 -14.74
C ALA A 119 7.08 3.09 -13.37
N ALA A 120 7.36 1.98 -12.67
CA ALA A 120 6.86 1.76 -11.32
C ALA A 120 7.38 2.84 -10.34
N ALA A 121 8.65 3.22 -10.43
CA ALA A 121 9.22 4.29 -9.63
C ALA A 121 8.54 5.64 -9.88
N LYS A 122 8.19 5.97 -11.14
CA LYS A 122 7.43 7.19 -11.45
C LYS A 122 6.05 7.22 -10.79
N GLU A 123 5.33 6.10 -10.79
CA GLU A 123 4.04 5.97 -10.10
C GLU A 123 4.17 6.19 -8.59
N VAL A 124 5.24 5.65 -7.99
CA VAL A 124 5.57 5.89 -6.58
C VAL A 124 5.90 7.38 -6.35
N GLY A 125 6.71 7.99 -7.22
CA GLY A 125 7.07 9.40 -7.14
C GLY A 125 5.88 10.35 -7.23
N GLY A 126 4.89 10.06 -8.07
CA GLY A 126 3.63 10.81 -8.12
C GLY A 126 2.83 10.74 -6.81
N THR A 127 2.90 9.59 -6.12
CA THR A 127 2.29 9.44 -4.80
C THR A 127 3.04 10.24 -3.73
N CYS A 128 4.38 10.23 -3.76
CA CYS A 128 5.22 11.07 -2.90
C CYS A 128 4.88 12.56 -3.05
N ALA A 129 4.66 13.04 -4.28
CA ALA A 129 4.26 14.42 -4.55
C ALA A 129 2.90 14.79 -3.94
N SER A 130 1.98 13.82 -3.83
CA SER A 130 0.65 14.03 -3.23
C SER A 130 0.68 14.01 -1.70
N LEU A 131 1.69 13.37 -1.11
CA LEU A 131 1.89 13.28 0.33
C LEU A 131 2.81 14.40 0.88
N GLY A 132 3.50 15.12 0.01
CA GLY A 132 4.50 16.12 0.40
C GLY A 132 5.82 15.48 0.83
N VAL A 133 6.23 14.43 0.14
CA VAL A 133 7.52 13.75 0.36
C VAL A 133 8.48 14.15 -0.77
N THR A 134 9.66 14.64 -0.40
CA THR A 134 10.73 14.95 -1.36
C THR A 134 11.50 13.69 -1.73
N ILE A 135 12.13 13.70 -2.91
CA ILE A 135 12.97 12.60 -3.38
C ILE A 135 14.37 13.16 -3.60
N GLU A 136 15.36 12.61 -2.91
CA GLU A 136 16.75 13.09 -2.93
C GLU A 136 16.90 14.59 -2.62
N GLY A 137 16.04 15.12 -1.74
CA GLY A 137 16.03 16.55 -1.39
C GLY A 137 15.45 17.46 -2.46
N GLU A 138 14.84 16.92 -3.51
CA GLU A 138 14.14 17.68 -4.55
C GLU A 138 12.64 17.37 -4.60
N ASP A 139 11.92 18.24 -5.27
CA ASP A 139 10.47 18.16 -5.37
C ASP A 139 10.06 16.94 -6.22
N ALA A 140 9.19 16.09 -5.69
CA ALA A 140 8.77 14.86 -6.38
C ALA A 140 8.07 15.13 -7.73
N ARG A 141 7.67 16.38 -8.06
CA ARG A 141 7.14 16.73 -9.38
C ARG A 141 8.20 16.75 -10.48
N THR A 142 9.45 17.06 -10.14
CA THR A 142 10.55 17.03 -11.13
C THR A 142 11.07 15.61 -11.32
N PHE A 143 10.65 14.66 -10.49
CA PHE A 143 11.11 13.29 -10.50
C PHE A 143 10.93 12.61 -11.86
N ASP A 144 9.74 12.73 -12.48
CA ASP A 144 9.47 12.16 -13.80
C ASP A 144 10.46 12.67 -14.86
N GLU A 145 10.71 13.98 -14.88
CA GLU A 145 11.62 14.62 -15.83
C GLU A 145 13.07 14.14 -15.63
N ARG A 146 13.48 13.91 -14.39
CA ARG A 146 14.83 13.43 -14.03
C ARG A 146 15.03 11.96 -14.37
N VAL A 147 14.00 11.17 -14.12
CA VAL A 147 13.95 9.76 -14.55
C VAL A 147 13.96 9.68 -16.08
N ASP A 148 13.22 10.53 -16.79
CA ASP A 148 13.28 10.61 -18.26
C ASP A 148 14.62 11.14 -18.80
N ALA A 149 15.28 12.02 -18.06
CA ALA A 149 16.63 12.49 -18.38
C ALA A 149 17.72 11.42 -18.18
N GLY A 150 17.37 10.29 -17.56
CA GLY A 150 18.27 9.17 -17.31
C GLY A 150 19.18 9.37 -16.10
N GLU A 151 18.81 10.25 -15.17
CA GLU A 151 19.64 10.56 -13.99
C GLU A 151 19.71 9.40 -12.99
N TYR A 152 18.74 8.47 -13.05
CA TYR A 152 18.59 7.35 -12.12
C TYR A 152 18.58 5.98 -12.81
N ASP A 153 18.94 5.90 -14.09
CA ASP A 153 19.00 4.63 -14.83
C ASP A 153 19.96 3.64 -14.16
N ASP A 154 21.07 4.11 -13.56
CA ASP A 154 22.01 3.25 -12.83
C ASP A 154 21.36 2.48 -11.65
N VAL A 155 20.25 2.96 -11.11
CA VAL A 155 19.52 2.32 -10.00
C VAL A 155 18.25 1.65 -10.47
N LEU A 156 17.54 2.23 -11.45
CA LEU A 156 16.21 1.79 -11.90
C LEU A 156 16.24 0.79 -13.07
N ASP A 157 17.33 0.69 -13.84
CA ASP A 157 17.49 -0.28 -14.95
C ASP A 157 18.21 -1.59 -14.52
N GLU A 158 18.54 -1.74 -13.23
CA GLU A 158 19.17 -2.95 -12.68
C GLU A 158 18.17 -3.97 -12.13
#